data_AF-A0A849D8U0-F1
#
_entry.id   AF-A0A849D8U0-F1
#
_cell.length_a   1.000
_cell.length_b   1.000
_cell.length_c   1.000
_cell.angle_alpha   90.00
_cell.angle_beta   90.00
_cell.angle_gamma   90.00
#
_symmetry.space_group_name_H-M   'P 1'
#
loop_
_entity.id
_entity.type
_entity.pdbx_description
1 polymer ?
#
loop_
_entity_poly.entity_id
_entity_poly.type
_entity_poly.pdbx_seq_one_letter_code
_entity_poly.pdbx_strand_id
1 'polypeptide(L)'
;MSLVTGKEVAKAISLDKYGFLGTFMGWFLMQITQITSINRFYKKHQHLEAQEFLESILEHYEIKFEIPEEDFRRLPNQGPYITISNHPLGGIDGILLLKLMLQRRSDFKVMANFLLHRVAPLMPFILPVNPFEDRKDVRSSVAGFKNALAHLKEGHPLGIFPAGEVSTYKDGKLIVDRPWEEAAIKLIRKAEVPIVPIYFHARNSKLFYRLSRIHDIFRTAKLPSELTTQRNRVIRVRIGQPITVKTQQEHPSLEEFADLLRRKTYMLANAYEKERLIDQIPSTLKIPKPPRKVASAVRTEVIEGEIEKLREKGCRLLESKNYEVFLAQKKDMPFILQEIGRQREITFRAIGEGTNKPIDLDRFDSYYHHLFLYDNQEKAIVGAYRMGMGSEIFKEHGIDGFYLQDLFGFEPELYGMMRRSIEMGRAYIIEEYQQKPMPLFLLWKGIVHTTLRHPEHKYLIGGVSISNQFSNFSKSLMIEFMKSNYWDPYVAQYVRPKKEFKVKLNDADKEFIFDETKADLNKFDRLIDEVEPGSLRLPVLIKKYIKQNAKVVAFNVDPLFNNSVDGLMYIKIADLPESTVKPVMEEFQAELERRHMEGIPPKS
;
A
#
# COMPACT_ATOMS: atom_id res chain seq x y z
N MET A 1 23.28 28.56 30.32
CA MET A 1 22.22 29.61 30.29
C MET A 1 20.87 28.93 30.04
N SER A 2 19.74 29.53 30.44
CA SER A 2 18.40 29.00 30.11
C SER A 2 18.05 29.28 28.64
N LEU A 3 17.28 28.40 27.99
CA LEU A 3 16.86 28.59 26.59
C LEU A 3 15.87 29.74 26.44
N VAL A 4 14.94 29.85 27.39
CA VAL A 4 13.90 30.89 27.44
C VAL A 4 13.79 31.43 28.85
N THR A 5 13.70 32.75 29.00
CA THR A 5 13.57 33.44 30.29
C THR A 5 12.17 34.02 30.49
N GLY A 6 11.76 34.23 31.76
CA GLY A 6 10.45 34.82 32.08
C GLY A 6 10.29 36.25 31.55
N LYS A 7 11.40 36.99 31.43
CA LYS A 7 11.45 38.32 30.82
C LYS A 7 11.18 38.28 29.32
N GLU A 8 11.74 37.31 28.60
CA GLU A 8 11.46 37.10 27.17
C GLU A 8 10.00 36.68 26.94
N VAL A 9 9.47 35.79 27.77
CA VAL A 9 8.05 35.40 27.70
C VAL A 9 7.15 36.61 27.93
N ALA A 10 7.40 37.40 28.98
CA ALA A 10 6.63 38.60 29.29
C ALA A 10 6.65 39.61 28.14
N LYS A 11 7.82 39.80 27.50
CA LYS A 11 7.97 40.67 26.32
C LYS A 11 7.19 40.16 25.11
N ALA A 12 7.20 38.85 24.87
CA ALA A 12 6.51 38.25 23.72
C ALA A 12 4.97 38.43 23.76
N ILE A 13 4.39 38.51 24.95
CA ILE A 13 2.94 38.74 25.15
C ILE A 13 2.61 40.17 25.60
N SER A 14 3.55 41.11 25.45
CA SER A 14 3.39 42.53 25.82
C SER A 14 3.04 42.79 27.30
N LEU A 15 3.39 41.87 28.20
CA LEU A 15 3.24 42.03 29.65
C LEU A 15 4.45 42.72 30.30
N ASP A 16 5.54 42.91 29.56
CA ASP A 16 6.74 43.63 30.00
C ASP A 16 6.44 45.07 30.45
N LYS A 17 5.35 45.66 29.92
CA LYS A 17 4.82 46.97 30.32
C LYS A 17 4.47 47.08 31.80
N TYR A 18 4.23 45.96 32.49
CA TYR A 18 3.93 45.89 33.91
C TYR A 18 5.18 45.64 34.80
N GLY A 19 6.38 45.80 34.24
CA GLY A 19 7.64 45.73 34.99
C GLY A 19 7.85 44.40 35.71
N PHE A 20 8.07 44.46 37.03
CA PHE A 20 8.30 43.27 37.86
C PHE A 20 7.11 42.30 37.85
N LEU A 21 5.88 42.83 37.91
CA LEU A 21 4.66 42.03 37.88
C LEU A 21 4.52 41.29 36.53
N GLY A 22 4.85 41.97 35.43
CA GLY A 22 4.89 41.36 34.10
C GLY A 22 5.89 40.21 33.99
N THR A 23 7.09 40.38 34.57
CA THR A 23 8.12 39.34 34.60
C THR A 23 7.70 38.14 35.46
N PHE A 24 7.01 38.38 36.58
CA PHE A 24 6.44 37.32 37.43
C PHE A 24 5.34 36.54 36.69
N MET A 25 4.44 37.23 35.98
CA MET A 25 3.43 36.58 35.14
C MET A 25 4.08 35.74 34.02
N GLY A 26 5.15 36.23 33.39
CA GLY A 26 5.93 35.48 32.42
C GLY A 26 6.54 34.20 33.02
N TRP A 27 7.10 34.27 34.24
CA TRP A 27 7.60 33.09 34.96
C TRP A 27 6.47 32.09 35.29
N PHE A 28 5.31 32.57 35.72
CA PHE A 28 4.16 31.71 36.01
C PHE A 28 3.67 30.98 34.74
N LEU A 29 3.62 31.68 33.60
CA LEU A 29 3.31 31.07 32.31
C LEU A 29 4.32 30.00 31.90
N MET A 30 5.61 30.18 32.19
CA MET A 30 6.62 29.14 31.94
C MET A 30 6.38 27.86 32.75
N GLN A 31 5.81 27.94 33.95
CA GLN A 31 5.42 26.76 34.73
C GLN A 31 4.24 26.04 34.08
N ILE A 32 3.18 26.77 33.75
CA ILE A 32 1.96 26.21 33.15
C ILE A 32 2.26 25.57 31.78
N THR A 33 3.09 26.24 30.97
CA THR A 33 3.45 25.78 29.64
C THR A 33 4.57 24.74 29.65
N GLN A 34 5.11 24.35 30.80
CA GLN A 34 6.22 23.40 30.95
C GLN A 34 7.57 23.85 30.36
N ILE A 35 7.72 25.13 30.01
CA ILE A 35 9.01 25.70 29.56
C ILE A 35 10.08 25.55 30.66
N THR A 36 9.70 25.65 31.95
CA THR A 36 10.64 25.40 33.05
C THR A 36 11.15 23.95 33.06
N SER A 37 10.33 22.98 32.65
CA SER A 37 10.75 21.58 32.50
C SER A 37 11.80 21.45 31.40
N ILE A 38 11.54 22.03 30.23
CA ILE A 38 12.46 22.05 29.08
C ILE A 38 13.79 22.71 29.45
N ASN A 39 13.77 23.85 30.14
CA ASN A 39 14.98 24.53 30.60
C ASN A 39 15.82 23.65 31.56
N ARG A 40 15.18 22.92 32.47
CA ARG A 40 15.87 21.99 33.38
C ARG A 40 16.49 20.83 32.62
N PHE A 41 15.73 20.25 31.69
CA PHE A 41 16.22 19.18 30.82
C PHE A 41 17.44 19.65 29.99
N TYR A 42 17.33 20.80 29.33
CA TYR A 42 18.42 21.36 28.52
C TYR A 42 19.67 21.63 29.37
N LYS A 43 19.53 22.28 30.53
CA LYS A 43 20.68 22.56 31.40
C LYS A 43 21.44 21.29 31.80
N LYS A 44 20.73 20.18 31.98
CA LYS A 44 21.33 18.88 32.31
C LYS A 44 22.02 18.24 31.11
N HIS A 45 21.49 18.37 29.90
CA HIS A 45 21.94 17.60 28.73
C HIS A 45 22.62 18.42 27.61
N GLN A 46 22.77 19.74 27.77
CA GLN A 46 23.39 20.63 26.76
C GLN A 46 24.85 20.28 26.41
N HIS A 47 25.49 19.42 27.20
CA HIS A 47 26.87 18.95 27.00
C HIS A 47 26.94 17.70 26.10
N LEU A 48 25.81 17.07 25.81
CA LEU A 48 25.74 15.88 24.96
C LEU A 48 25.92 16.26 23.49
N GLU A 49 26.48 15.32 22.72
CA GLU A 49 26.48 15.38 21.27
C GLU A 49 25.06 15.29 20.71
N ALA A 50 24.86 15.77 19.49
CA ALA A 50 23.51 15.94 18.92
C ALA A 50 22.67 14.66 18.92
N GLN A 51 23.24 13.52 18.53
CA GLN A 51 22.50 12.25 18.48
C GLN A 51 22.10 11.75 19.87
N GLU A 52 23.01 11.85 20.85
CA GLU A 52 22.75 11.48 22.25
C GLU A 52 21.75 12.43 22.89
N PHE A 53 21.84 13.73 22.58
CA PHE A 53 20.89 14.74 23.01
C PHE A 53 19.49 14.43 22.49
N LEU A 54 19.35 14.09 21.20
CA LEU A 54 18.08 13.69 20.60
C LEU A 54 17.51 12.42 21.24
N GLU A 55 18.34 11.40 21.49
CA GLU A 55 17.91 10.18 22.19
C GLU A 55 17.42 10.49 23.60
N SER A 56 18.17 11.28 24.36
CA SER A 56 17.81 11.65 25.73
C SER A 56 16.48 12.41 25.82
N ILE A 57 16.11 13.17 24.77
CA ILE A 57 14.79 13.80 24.68
C ILE A 57 13.70 12.73 24.55
N LEU A 58 13.88 11.78 23.63
CA LEU A 58 12.89 10.73 23.39
C LEU A 58 12.70 9.86 24.63
N GLU A 59 13.78 9.49 25.31
CA GLU A 59 13.73 8.75 26.58
C GLU A 59 13.04 9.56 27.68
N HIS A 60 13.44 10.81 27.89
CA HIS A 60 12.91 11.64 28.97
C HIS A 60 11.41 11.92 28.86
N TYR A 61 10.92 12.16 27.63
CA TYR A 61 9.50 12.39 27.36
C TYR A 61 8.75 11.10 26.98
N GLU A 62 9.42 9.96 27.00
CA GLU A 62 8.90 8.63 26.63
C GLU A 62 8.19 8.62 25.26
N ILE A 63 8.80 9.30 24.29
CA ILE A 63 8.26 9.41 22.93
C ILE A 63 8.61 8.14 22.17
N LYS A 64 7.58 7.38 21.80
CA LYS A 64 7.71 6.20 20.94
C LYS A 64 7.33 6.55 19.51
N PHE A 65 8.09 6.04 18.55
CA PHE A 65 7.78 6.18 17.14
C PHE A 65 8.02 4.87 16.37
N GLU A 66 7.32 4.70 15.26
CA GLU A 66 7.40 3.53 14.38
C GLU A 66 7.58 3.99 12.93
N ILE A 67 8.53 3.36 12.24
CA ILE A 67 8.79 3.57 10.81
C ILE A 67 8.95 2.21 10.15
N PRO A 68 8.22 1.92 9.06
CA PRO A 68 8.47 0.73 8.28
C PRO A 68 9.91 0.71 7.76
N GLU A 69 10.61 -0.42 7.86
CA GLU A 69 12.00 -0.52 7.44
C GLU A 69 12.17 -0.23 5.93
N GLU A 70 11.20 -0.66 5.13
CA GLU A 70 11.17 -0.42 3.69
C GLU A 70 11.07 1.08 3.33
N ASP A 71 10.29 1.84 4.08
CA ASP A 71 10.17 3.29 3.94
C ASP A 71 11.52 3.96 4.25
N PHE A 72 12.19 3.52 5.31
CA PHE A 72 13.49 4.04 5.70
C PHE A 72 14.59 3.77 4.67
N ARG A 73 14.47 2.68 3.89
CA ARG A 73 15.38 2.36 2.78
C ARG A 73 15.18 3.25 1.54
N ARG A 74 14.07 4.01 1.44
CA ARG A 74 13.80 4.93 0.31
C ARG A 74 14.66 6.19 0.33
N LEU A 75 15.22 6.54 1.49
CA LEU A 75 16.10 7.70 1.64
C LEU A 75 17.39 7.52 0.83
N PRO A 76 17.78 8.49 -0.02
CA PRO A 76 19.05 8.43 -0.73
C PRO A 76 20.25 8.38 0.24
N ASN A 77 21.13 7.39 0.05
CA ASN A 77 22.33 7.24 0.86
C ASN A 77 23.42 8.28 0.51
N GLN A 78 23.39 8.84 -0.70
CA GLN A 78 24.38 9.79 -1.22
C GLN A 78 23.69 10.89 -2.04
N GLY A 79 24.42 11.98 -2.26
CA GLY A 79 23.95 13.13 -3.03
C GLY A 79 22.94 14.00 -2.27
N PRO A 80 22.59 15.16 -2.84
CA PRO A 80 21.67 16.09 -2.23
C PRO A 80 20.22 15.68 -2.49
N TYR A 81 19.37 15.90 -1.50
CA TYR A 81 17.92 15.78 -1.62
C TYR A 81 17.23 16.67 -0.58
N ILE A 82 15.95 16.96 -0.80
CA ILE A 82 15.14 17.71 0.15
C ILE A 82 14.13 16.76 0.78
N THR A 83 14.03 16.73 2.12
CA THR A 83 12.85 16.13 2.76
C THR A 83 11.79 17.19 2.99
N ILE A 84 10.54 16.90 2.58
CA ILE A 84 9.38 17.74 2.89
C ILE A 84 8.49 17.02 3.88
N SER A 85 7.92 17.73 4.85
CA SER A 85 7.13 17.10 5.90
C SER A 85 5.96 17.93 6.37
N ASN A 86 4.88 17.24 6.77
CA ASN A 86 3.84 17.86 7.58
C ASN A 86 4.32 18.07 9.03
N HIS A 87 3.66 18.97 9.76
CA HIS A 87 4.16 19.41 11.08
C HIS A 87 3.12 19.32 12.21
N PRO A 88 2.60 18.13 12.55
CA PRO A 88 1.46 18.00 13.47
C PRO A 88 1.77 18.32 14.93
N LEU A 89 2.99 18.06 15.41
CA LEU A 89 3.39 18.20 16.81
C LEU A 89 4.36 19.37 17.04
N GLY A 90 4.90 19.96 15.97
CA GLY A 90 5.87 21.04 16.06
C GLY A 90 7.25 20.52 16.44
N GLY A 91 7.76 20.93 17.61
CA GLY A 91 9.13 20.60 18.03
C GLY A 91 9.46 19.10 17.99
N ILE A 92 8.50 18.22 18.29
CA ILE A 92 8.71 16.77 18.25
C ILE A 92 8.99 16.29 16.83
N ASP A 93 8.28 16.80 15.82
CA ASP A 93 8.46 16.37 14.44
C ASP A 93 9.87 16.73 13.96
N GLY A 94 10.37 17.92 14.34
CA GLY A 94 11.74 18.34 14.03
C GLY A 94 12.80 17.50 14.73
N ILE A 95 12.57 17.13 16.00
CA ILE A 95 13.45 16.24 16.77
C ILE A 95 13.50 14.85 16.15
N LEU A 96 12.34 14.31 15.77
CA LEU A 96 12.26 13.02 15.09
C LEU A 96 12.94 13.09 13.71
N LEU A 97 12.68 14.12 12.91
CA LEU A 97 13.33 14.29 11.61
C LEU A 97 14.86 14.30 11.75
N LEU A 98 15.40 15.09 12.68
CA LEU A 98 16.84 15.12 12.94
C LEU A 98 17.36 13.77 13.42
N LYS A 99 16.67 13.11 14.35
CA LYS A 99 17.06 11.79 14.85
C LYS A 99 17.16 10.77 13.72
N LEU A 100 16.19 10.78 12.80
CA LEU A 100 16.13 9.87 11.66
C LEU A 100 17.22 10.14 10.62
N MET A 101 17.42 11.42 10.29
CA MET A 101 18.35 11.77 9.22
C MET A 101 19.81 11.66 9.69
N LEU A 102 20.13 12.06 10.93
CA LEU A 102 21.49 12.01 11.46
C LEU A 102 22.01 10.57 11.66
N GLN A 103 21.14 9.57 11.72
CA GLN A 103 21.54 8.15 11.70
C GLN A 103 22.17 7.73 10.37
N ARG A 104 21.86 8.41 9.26
CA ARG A 104 22.38 8.10 7.92
C ARG A 104 23.32 9.16 7.36
N ARG A 105 23.03 10.43 7.64
CA ARG A 105 23.64 11.61 7.01
C ARG A 105 24.01 12.60 8.09
N SER A 106 25.26 12.56 8.54
CA SER A 106 25.81 13.52 9.52
C SER A 106 25.89 14.95 9.00
N ASP A 107 25.75 15.12 7.69
CA ASP A 107 25.72 16.38 6.95
C ASP A 107 24.30 16.96 6.78
N PHE A 108 23.25 16.27 7.27
CA PHE A 108 21.87 16.75 7.16
C PHE A 108 21.63 18.03 7.97
N LYS A 109 20.90 18.99 7.39
CA LYS A 109 20.39 20.17 8.10
C LYS A 109 18.89 20.32 7.91
N VAL A 110 18.22 20.99 8.84
CA VAL A 110 16.80 21.34 8.73
C VAL A 110 16.61 22.85 8.79
N MET A 111 15.72 23.38 7.95
CA MET A 111 15.27 24.76 8.05
C MET A 111 14.30 24.90 9.21
N ALA A 112 14.65 25.72 10.20
CA ALA A 112 13.80 25.95 11.36
C ALA A 112 13.96 27.34 11.95
N ASN A 113 13.08 27.67 12.90
CA ASN A 113 13.09 28.94 13.60
C ASN A 113 14.36 29.13 14.46
N PHE A 114 14.78 30.39 14.63
CA PHE A 114 15.91 30.85 15.45
C PHE A 114 15.92 30.32 16.89
N LEU A 115 14.76 29.95 17.46
CA LEU A 115 14.71 29.34 18.79
C LEU A 115 15.46 28.01 18.86
N LEU A 116 15.40 27.18 17.81
CA LEU A 116 16.15 25.92 17.78
C LEU A 116 17.65 26.13 17.59
N HIS A 117 18.05 27.21 16.91
CA HIS A 117 19.45 27.60 16.77
C HIS A 117 20.11 27.98 18.12
N ARG A 118 19.32 28.22 19.19
CA ARG A 118 19.85 28.46 20.55
C ARG A 118 20.19 27.18 21.31
N VAL A 119 19.78 26.02 20.81
CA VAL A 119 20.04 24.72 21.45
C VAL A 119 21.41 24.24 20.99
N ALA A 120 22.42 24.34 21.87
CA ALA A 120 23.82 24.14 21.48
C ALA A 120 24.10 22.81 20.76
N PRO A 121 23.59 21.64 21.23
CA PRO A 121 23.77 20.38 20.51
C PRO A 121 23.15 20.34 19.10
N LEU A 122 22.09 21.11 18.85
CA LEU A 122 21.38 21.10 17.58
C LEU A 122 21.86 22.18 16.61
N MET A 123 22.51 23.23 17.10
CA MET A 123 22.94 24.39 16.32
C MET A 123 23.64 24.04 14.98
N PRO A 124 24.56 23.05 14.89
CA PRO A 124 25.22 22.70 13.62
C PRO A 124 24.25 22.19 12.53
N PHE A 125 23.08 21.68 12.93
CA PHE A 125 22.10 21.01 12.09
C PHE A 125 20.89 21.90 11.76
N ILE A 126 20.87 23.15 12.23
CA ILE A 126 19.78 24.10 12.00
C ILE A 126 20.23 25.17 11.01
N LEU A 127 19.49 25.32 9.92
CA LEU A 127 19.55 26.52 9.09
C LEU A 127 18.45 27.48 9.53
N PRO A 128 18.80 28.60 10.19
CA PRO A 128 17.79 29.50 10.73
C PRO A 128 17.05 30.22 9.60
N VAL A 129 15.72 30.16 9.65
CA VAL A 129 14.79 30.93 8.81
C VAL A 129 13.77 31.61 9.72
N ASN A 130 13.24 32.77 9.32
CA ASN A 130 12.24 33.49 10.11
C ASN A 130 10.82 33.14 9.61
N PRO A 131 10.01 32.34 10.34
CA PRO A 131 8.64 32.03 9.95
C PRO A 131 7.60 32.98 10.58
N PHE A 132 8.03 33.84 11.51
CA PHE A 132 7.15 34.69 12.31
C PHE A 132 7.60 36.14 12.22
N GLU A 133 7.26 36.85 11.14
CA GLU A 133 7.20 38.33 11.19
C GLU A 133 6.58 38.91 9.91
N ASP A 134 5.35 39.42 10.02
CA ASP A 134 4.75 40.44 9.13
C ASP A 134 5.48 41.80 9.20
N ARG A 135 6.72 41.85 9.74
CA ARG A 135 7.48 43.08 9.96
C ARG A 135 8.86 43.00 9.32
N LYS A 136 8.96 43.60 8.14
CA LYS A 136 10.03 44.49 7.64
C LYS A 136 11.53 44.09 7.77
N ASP A 137 11.91 42.84 8.03
CA ASP A 137 13.33 42.40 7.91
C ASP A 137 13.55 41.33 6.82
N VAL A 138 13.26 41.72 5.57
CA VAL A 138 13.47 40.95 4.32
C VAL A 138 14.90 40.42 4.15
N ARG A 139 15.91 41.01 4.81
CA ARG A 139 17.32 40.60 4.70
C ARG A 139 17.64 39.25 5.36
N SER A 140 16.90 38.86 6.42
CA SER A 140 17.22 37.64 7.20
C SER A 140 16.81 36.35 6.48
N SER A 141 15.61 36.32 5.86
CA SER A 141 15.10 35.15 5.14
C SER A 141 15.86 34.85 3.84
N VAL A 142 16.36 35.88 3.15
CA VAL A 142 17.17 35.72 1.92
C VAL A 142 18.52 35.05 2.22
N ALA A 143 19.17 35.40 3.34
CA ALA A 143 20.41 34.77 3.76
C ALA A 143 20.22 33.28 4.09
N GLY A 144 19.15 32.94 4.81
CA GLY A 144 18.78 31.54 5.09
C GLY A 144 18.57 30.73 3.82
N PHE A 145 17.88 31.28 2.83
CA PHE A 145 17.62 30.62 1.54
C PHE A 145 18.91 30.42 0.73
N LYS A 146 19.81 31.41 0.73
CA LYS A 146 21.11 31.30 0.07
C LYS A 146 21.96 30.18 0.69
N ASN A 147 21.97 30.10 2.02
CA ASN A 147 22.70 29.06 2.74
C ASN A 147 22.10 27.67 2.48
N ALA A 148 20.76 27.56 2.42
CA ALA A 148 20.08 26.31 2.06
C ALA A 148 20.47 25.82 0.66
N LEU A 149 20.46 26.70 -0.35
CA LEU A 149 20.90 26.34 -1.71
C LEU A 149 22.39 26.02 -1.77
N ALA A 150 23.24 26.74 -1.04
CA ALA A 150 24.68 26.43 -0.97
C ALA A 150 24.91 25.04 -0.37
N HIS A 151 24.23 24.72 0.72
CA HIS A 151 24.30 23.43 1.38
C HIS A 151 23.88 22.27 0.45
N LEU A 152 22.80 22.44 -0.31
CA LEU A 152 22.38 21.46 -1.32
C LEU A 152 23.39 21.33 -2.46
N LYS A 153 24.00 22.43 -2.91
CA LYS A 153 25.04 22.42 -3.95
C LYS A 153 26.33 21.71 -3.51
N GLU A 154 26.62 21.70 -2.21
CA GLU A 154 27.72 20.92 -1.62
C GLU A 154 27.42 19.41 -1.58
N GLY A 155 26.23 18.98 -2.01
CA GLY A 155 25.83 17.57 -2.06
C GLY A 155 25.14 17.07 -0.79
N HIS A 156 24.80 17.97 0.13
CA HIS A 156 24.21 17.64 1.42
C HIS A 156 22.67 17.65 1.37
N PRO A 157 21.98 16.94 2.27
CA PRO A 157 20.52 16.86 2.29
C PRO A 157 19.90 17.93 3.22
N LEU A 158 18.70 18.40 2.87
CA LEU A 158 18.01 19.48 3.58
C LEU A 158 16.58 19.12 3.97
N GLY A 159 16.22 19.31 5.23
CA GLY A 159 14.85 19.18 5.72
C GLY A 159 14.07 20.48 5.70
N ILE A 160 12.81 20.41 5.26
CA ILE A 160 11.90 21.56 5.19
C ILE A 160 10.51 21.13 5.68
N PHE A 161 9.94 21.93 6.59
CA PHE A 161 8.52 21.90 6.94
C PHE A 161 7.81 23.04 6.19
N PRO A 162 7.22 22.80 5.01
CA PRO A 162 6.86 23.88 4.10
C PRO A 162 5.72 24.76 4.59
N ALA A 163 4.91 24.28 5.55
CA ALA A 163 3.84 25.04 6.17
C ALA A 163 4.32 26.16 7.12
N GLY A 164 5.57 26.09 7.62
CA GLY A 164 6.11 27.05 8.59
C GLY A 164 5.47 27.04 9.99
N GLU A 165 4.32 26.38 10.14
CA GLU A 165 3.56 26.26 11.38
C GLU A 165 3.00 24.85 11.58
N VAL A 166 2.43 24.62 12.77
CA VAL A 166 1.90 23.32 13.17
C VAL A 166 0.52 23.03 12.58
N SER A 167 0.26 21.76 12.25
CA SER A 167 -1.01 21.32 11.65
C SER A 167 -2.19 21.66 12.56
N THR A 168 -3.09 22.51 12.07
CA THR A 168 -4.29 22.97 12.80
C THR A 168 -5.55 22.99 11.95
N TYR A 169 -5.42 22.84 10.63
CA TYR A 169 -6.54 22.85 9.72
C TYR A 169 -7.21 21.47 9.68
N LYS A 170 -8.54 21.44 9.62
CA LYS A 170 -9.29 20.17 9.58
C LYS A 170 -9.68 19.88 8.15
N ASP A 171 -9.21 18.76 7.62
CA ASP A 171 -9.57 18.25 6.29
C ASP A 171 -10.17 16.84 6.42
N GLY A 172 -11.47 16.72 6.19
CA GLY A 172 -12.23 15.52 6.49
C GLY A 172 -12.05 15.04 7.94
N LYS A 173 -11.36 13.90 8.11
CA LYS A 173 -11.02 13.30 9.41
C LYS A 173 -9.62 13.67 9.92
N LEU A 174 -8.76 14.18 9.05
CA LEU A 174 -7.36 14.48 9.35
C LEU A 174 -7.22 15.92 9.83
N ILE A 175 -6.16 16.15 10.61
CA ILE A 175 -5.68 17.49 10.92
C ILE A 175 -4.42 17.68 10.10
N VAL A 176 -4.45 18.67 9.22
CA VAL A 176 -3.45 18.93 8.20
C VAL A 176 -2.86 20.33 8.38
N ASP A 177 -1.75 20.57 7.71
CA ASP A 177 -1.16 21.88 7.61
C ASP A 177 -2.07 22.83 6.82
N ARG A 178 -1.88 24.14 7.08
CA ARG A 178 -2.32 25.20 6.17
C ARG A 178 -1.64 25.05 4.79
N PRO A 179 -2.11 25.77 3.76
CA PRO A 179 -1.40 25.85 2.50
C PRO A 179 0.09 26.13 2.73
N TRP A 180 0.95 25.40 2.03
CA TRP A 180 2.38 25.53 2.20
C TRP A 180 2.89 26.87 1.67
N GLU A 181 3.89 27.43 2.35
CA GLU A 181 4.37 28.79 2.09
C GLU A 181 5.02 28.90 0.71
N GLU A 182 4.56 29.85 -0.11
CA GLU A 182 5.04 30.03 -1.49
C GLU A 182 6.57 30.20 -1.56
N ALA A 183 7.15 30.88 -0.57
CA ALA A 183 8.60 31.06 -0.47
C ALA A 183 9.35 29.73 -0.29
N ALA A 184 8.81 28.82 0.54
CA ALA A 184 9.39 27.49 0.73
C ALA A 184 9.28 26.67 -0.57
N ILE A 185 8.14 26.71 -1.25
CA ILE A 185 7.93 26.01 -2.53
C ILE A 185 8.90 26.53 -3.61
N LYS A 186 9.09 27.85 -3.72
CA LYS A 186 10.07 28.45 -4.65
C LYS A 186 11.49 28.00 -4.37
N LEU A 187 11.89 27.90 -3.10
CA LEU A 187 13.21 27.41 -2.71
C LEU A 187 13.40 25.95 -3.11
N ILE A 188 12.42 25.10 -2.78
CA ILE A 188 12.43 23.67 -3.11
C ILE A 188 12.56 23.48 -4.62
N ARG A 189 11.74 24.21 -5.39
CA ARG A 189 11.75 24.14 -6.86
C ARG A 189 13.08 24.55 -7.46
N LYS A 190 13.68 25.62 -6.94
CA LYS A 190 14.96 26.16 -7.42
C LYS A 190 16.15 25.24 -7.11
N ALA A 191 16.01 24.32 -6.16
CA ALA A 191 17.09 23.43 -5.79
C ALA A 191 17.38 22.37 -6.86
N GLU A 192 16.37 21.96 -7.65
CA GLU A 192 16.51 20.95 -8.72
C GLU A 192 17.16 19.65 -8.23
N VAL A 193 16.80 19.21 -7.02
CA VAL A 193 17.25 17.94 -6.41
C VAL A 193 16.04 17.04 -6.14
N PRO A 194 16.24 15.72 -5.98
CA PRO A 194 15.17 14.82 -5.56
C PRO A 194 14.48 15.29 -4.27
N ILE A 195 13.16 15.10 -4.20
CA ILE A 195 12.36 15.49 -3.03
C ILE A 195 11.77 14.23 -2.39
N VAL A 196 11.93 14.07 -1.08
CA VAL A 196 11.42 12.92 -0.33
C VAL A 196 10.29 13.35 0.60
N PRO A 197 9.04 12.94 0.34
CA PRO A 197 7.92 13.18 1.26
C PRO A 197 8.08 12.39 2.55
N ILE A 198 7.86 13.02 3.70
CA ILE A 198 7.79 12.36 5.01
C ILE A 198 6.51 12.79 5.71
N TYR A 199 5.69 11.81 6.09
CA TYR A 199 4.43 12.04 6.77
C TYR A 199 4.49 11.58 8.23
N PHE A 200 4.26 12.52 9.14
CA PHE A 200 4.09 12.27 10.57
C PHE A 200 2.59 12.09 10.86
N HIS A 201 2.21 10.86 11.22
CA HIS A 201 0.85 10.54 11.64
C HIS A 201 0.72 10.69 13.16
N ALA A 202 0.52 11.92 13.60
CA ALA A 202 0.29 12.25 14.99
C ALA A 202 -0.69 13.43 15.14
N ARG A 203 -1.10 13.67 16.39
CA ARG A 203 -1.92 14.84 16.73
C ARG A 203 -1.65 15.31 18.15
N ASN A 204 -1.73 16.61 18.35
CA ASN A 204 -1.71 17.23 19.67
C ASN A 204 -2.99 16.92 20.47
N SER A 205 -3.02 17.38 21.72
CA SER A 205 -4.14 17.22 22.64
C SER A 205 -5.40 17.95 22.14
N LYS A 206 -6.58 17.51 22.60
CA LYS A 206 -7.84 18.20 22.29
C LYS A 206 -7.83 19.66 22.78
N LEU A 207 -7.16 19.92 23.90
CA LEU A 207 -7.05 21.27 24.47
C LEU A 207 -6.21 22.18 23.57
N PHE A 208 -5.10 21.67 23.01
CA PHE A 208 -4.31 22.41 22.03
C PHE A 208 -5.19 22.90 20.88
N TYR A 209 -5.96 22.02 20.23
CA TYR A 209 -6.81 22.43 19.11
C TYR A 209 -7.93 23.40 19.50
N ARG A 210 -8.44 23.33 20.74
CA ARG A 210 -9.40 24.34 21.24
C ARG A 210 -8.73 25.71 21.36
N LEU A 211 -7.55 25.77 21.97
CA LEU A 211 -6.80 27.02 22.15
C LEU A 211 -6.32 27.61 20.82
N SER A 212 -5.89 26.76 19.89
CA SER A 212 -5.46 27.19 18.55
C SER A 212 -6.59 27.82 17.72
N ARG A 213 -7.86 27.47 17.98
CA ARG A 213 -9.01 28.13 17.36
C ARG A 213 -9.32 29.50 17.96
N ILE A 214 -8.86 29.76 19.18
CA ILE A 214 -9.09 31.04 19.86
C ILE A 214 -8.10 32.08 19.34
N HIS A 215 -6.79 31.75 19.35
CA HIS A 215 -5.75 32.66 18.86
C HIS A 215 -4.41 31.95 18.66
N ASP A 216 -3.62 32.40 17.67
CA ASP A 216 -2.27 31.90 17.38
C ASP A 216 -1.27 32.03 18.55
N ILE A 217 -1.44 32.99 19.46
CA ILE A 217 -0.57 33.14 20.64
C ILE A 217 -0.79 31.98 21.61
N PHE A 218 -2.03 31.57 21.83
CA PHE A 218 -2.35 30.43 22.70
C PHE A 218 -1.88 29.11 22.07
N ARG A 219 -1.93 28.99 20.74
CA ARG A 219 -1.33 27.88 20.00
C ARG A 219 0.15 27.75 20.31
N THR A 220 0.93 28.81 20.06
CA THR A 220 2.39 28.81 20.29
C THR A 220 2.74 28.59 21.75
N ALA A 221 1.99 29.20 22.68
CA ALA A 221 2.22 29.05 24.12
C ALA A 221 1.93 27.62 24.63
N LYS A 222 1.00 26.88 24.02
CA LYS A 222 0.64 25.53 24.47
C LYS A 222 1.64 24.46 24.02
N LEU A 223 2.35 24.67 22.90
CA LEU A 223 3.25 23.68 22.29
C LEU A 223 4.29 23.07 23.25
N PRO A 224 4.98 23.82 24.14
CA PRO A 224 6.01 23.24 25.00
C PRO A 224 5.44 22.17 25.96
N SER A 225 4.19 22.34 26.40
CA SER A 225 3.51 21.33 27.23
C SER A 225 3.04 20.11 26.46
N GLU A 226 2.86 20.20 25.13
CA GLU A 226 2.48 19.05 24.30
C GLU A 226 3.56 17.97 24.27
N LEU A 227 4.84 18.33 24.51
CA LEU A 227 5.95 17.36 24.67
C LEU A 227 5.63 16.26 25.67
N THR A 228 5.03 16.63 26.79
CA THR A 228 4.69 15.69 27.88
C THR A 228 3.44 14.86 27.59
N THR A 229 2.64 15.21 26.57
CA THR A 229 1.36 14.56 26.29
C THR A 229 1.49 13.31 25.40
N GLN A 230 2.69 13.05 24.85
CA GLN A 230 2.91 11.96 23.87
C GLN A 230 3.47 10.65 24.47
N ARG A 231 3.76 10.61 25.78
CA ARG A 231 4.34 9.47 26.52
C ARG A 231 3.74 8.08 26.23
N ASN A 232 2.45 8.00 25.91
CA ASN A 232 1.73 6.73 25.67
C ASN A 232 1.18 6.60 24.25
N ARG A 233 1.70 7.38 23.30
CA ARG A 233 1.17 7.45 21.94
C ARG A 233 2.32 7.22 20.96
N VAL A 234 2.21 6.15 20.18
CA VAL A 234 3.18 5.86 19.13
C VAL A 234 2.97 6.83 17.97
N ILE A 235 4.01 7.58 17.64
CA ILE A 235 4.07 8.45 16.46
C ILE A 235 4.45 7.58 15.27
N ARG A 236 3.57 7.46 14.28
CA ARG A 236 3.87 6.69 13.08
C ARG A 236 4.44 7.62 12.01
N VAL A 237 5.54 7.23 11.39
CA VAL A 237 6.18 8.01 10.34
C VAL A 237 6.19 7.16 9.07
N ARG A 238 5.79 7.78 7.95
CA ARG A 238 5.88 7.19 6.61
C ARG A 238 6.84 8.01 5.77
N ILE A 239 7.59 7.35 4.89
CA ILE A 239 8.52 7.99 3.95
C ILE A 239 8.10 7.58 2.54
N GLY A 240 7.75 8.55 1.71
CA GLY A 240 7.35 8.37 0.32
C GLY A 240 8.54 8.06 -0.60
N GLN A 241 8.25 7.80 -1.88
CA GLN A 241 9.29 7.60 -2.88
C GLN A 241 9.93 8.95 -3.26
N PRO A 242 11.25 8.99 -3.56
CA PRO A 242 11.88 10.21 -4.04
C PRO A 242 11.24 10.71 -5.36
N ILE A 243 10.72 11.92 -5.33
CA ILE A 243 10.18 12.63 -6.49
C ILE A 243 11.36 13.15 -7.30
N THR A 244 11.59 12.52 -8.46
CA THR A 244 12.71 12.84 -9.34
C THR A 244 12.56 14.23 -9.97
N VAL A 245 13.67 14.88 -10.30
CA VAL A 245 13.66 16.19 -10.99
C VAL A 245 12.86 16.14 -12.29
N LYS A 246 12.91 15.01 -13.02
CA LYS A 246 12.11 14.80 -14.22
C LYS A 246 10.62 14.88 -13.92
N THR A 247 10.14 14.19 -12.87
CA THR A 247 8.74 14.27 -12.43
C THR A 247 8.38 15.69 -12.01
N GLN A 248 9.26 16.40 -11.30
CA GLN A 248 9.04 17.79 -10.89
C GLN A 248 8.82 18.72 -12.10
N GLN A 249 9.54 18.49 -13.20
CA GLN A 249 9.43 19.27 -14.43
C GLN A 249 8.12 19.03 -15.20
N GLU A 250 7.39 17.94 -14.92
CA GLU A 250 6.06 17.69 -15.50
C GLU A 250 4.98 18.64 -14.94
N HIS A 251 5.27 19.39 -13.85
CA HIS A 251 4.37 20.35 -13.22
C HIS A 251 4.93 21.78 -13.32
N PRO A 252 4.65 22.50 -14.44
CA PRO A 252 5.28 23.78 -14.73
C PRO A 252 4.77 24.93 -13.86
N SER A 253 3.52 24.89 -13.37
CA SER A 253 3.02 25.95 -12.49
C SER A 253 3.51 25.73 -11.04
N LEU A 254 3.70 26.82 -10.30
CA LEU A 254 4.12 26.73 -8.89
C LEU A 254 3.03 26.10 -8.03
N GLU A 255 1.76 26.34 -8.40
CA GLU A 255 0.58 25.78 -7.76
C GLU A 255 0.51 24.25 -7.93
N GLU A 256 0.57 23.74 -9.16
CA GLU A 256 0.61 22.30 -9.43
C GLU A 256 1.79 21.62 -8.74
N PHE A 257 2.95 22.27 -8.72
CA PHE A 257 4.12 21.75 -8.03
C PHE A 257 3.90 21.66 -6.51
N ALA A 258 3.35 22.70 -5.90
CA ALA A 258 2.99 22.66 -4.47
C ALA A 258 1.97 21.56 -4.17
N ASP A 259 0.96 21.43 -5.04
CA ASP A 259 -0.11 20.45 -4.91
C ASP A 259 0.42 19.02 -5.04
N LEU A 260 1.30 18.73 -6.01
CA LEU A 260 1.99 17.45 -6.15
C LEU A 260 2.68 17.06 -4.83
N LEU A 261 3.53 17.95 -4.32
CA LEU A 261 4.34 17.68 -3.13
C LEU A 261 3.45 17.46 -1.90
N ARG A 262 2.40 18.27 -1.75
CA ARG A 262 1.45 18.17 -0.65
C ARG A 262 0.64 16.88 -0.73
N ARG A 263 0.06 16.55 -1.89
CA ARG A 263 -0.72 15.32 -2.11
C ARG A 263 0.12 14.08 -1.88
N LYS A 264 1.33 14.01 -2.44
CA LYS A 264 2.28 12.91 -2.20
C LYS A 264 2.57 12.71 -0.71
N THR A 265 2.67 13.79 0.06
CA THR A 265 2.88 13.71 1.52
C THR A 265 1.63 13.21 2.24
N TYR A 266 0.45 13.76 1.96
CA TYR A 266 -0.77 13.41 2.70
C TYR A 266 -1.38 12.06 2.28
N MET A 267 -1.14 11.57 1.07
CA MET A 267 -1.58 10.23 0.65
C MET A 267 -0.99 9.12 1.53
N LEU A 268 0.21 9.32 2.10
CA LEU A 268 0.83 8.40 3.05
C LEU A 268 -0.01 8.19 4.32
N ALA A 269 -0.94 9.11 4.63
CA ALA A 269 -1.87 9.01 5.75
C ALA A 269 -2.93 7.91 5.54
N ASN A 270 -3.27 7.60 4.29
CA ASN A 270 -4.41 6.75 3.95
C ASN A 270 -4.21 5.29 4.39
N ALA A 271 -2.95 4.84 4.50
CA ALA A 271 -2.57 3.59 5.13
C ALA A 271 -3.09 3.44 6.57
N TYR A 272 -3.34 4.55 7.27
CA TYR A 272 -3.77 4.57 8.66
C TYR A 272 -5.25 4.95 8.83
N GLU A 273 -5.98 5.17 7.73
CA GLU A 273 -7.42 5.32 7.78
C GLU A 273 -8.08 3.98 8.12
N LYS A 274 -8.16 3.67 9.42
CA LYS A 274 -8.98 2.56 9.91
C LYS A 274 -10.45 2.89 9.74
N GLU A 275 -11.22 1.91 9.27
CA GLU A 275 -12.68 1.91 9.42
C GLU A 275 -13.05 2.11 10.89
N ARG A 276 -14.17 2.79 11.15
CA ARG A 276 -14.65 2.88 12.53
C ARG A 276 -14.96 1.46 12.98
N LEU A 277 -14.65 1.13 14.23
CA LEU A 277 -15.08 -0.13 14.87
C LEU A 277 -16.58 -0.40 14.63
N ILE A 278 -17.38 0.65 14.52
CA ILE A 278 -18.83 0.62 14.27
C ILE A 278 -19.16 0.12 12.85
N ASP A 279 -18.33 0.43 11.86
CA ASP A 279 -18.47 -0.07 10.47
C ASP A 279 -18.05 -1.55 10.36
N GLN A 280 -17.29 -2.05 11.36
CA GLN A 280 -16.91 -3.45 11.52
C GLN A 280 -17.87 -4.23 12.44
N ILE A 281 -18.93 -3.60 12.97
CA ILE A 281 -20.00 -4.30 13.69
C ILE A 281 -20.95 -4.85 12.62
N PRO A 282 -20.89 -6.14 12.26
CA PRO A 282 -21.99 -6.75 11.52
C PRO A 282 -23.29 -6.48 12.28
N SER A 283 -24.38 -6.22 11.56
CA SER A 283 -25.74 -6.16 12.12
C SER A 283 -26.15 -7.42 12.89
N THR A 284 -25.28 -8.46 12.87
CA THR A 284 -25.34 -9.65 13.71
C THR A 284 -24.03 -9.80 14.50
N LEU A 285 -24.13 -9.79 15.84
CA LEU A 285 -23.06 -10.04 16.82
C LEU A 285 -22.38 -11.42 16.63
N LYS A 286 -21.60 -11.62 15.57
CA LYS A 286 -20.72 -12.78 15.43
C LYS A 286 -19.28 -12.36 15.68
N ILE A 287 -18.77 -12.73 16.85
CA ILE A 287 -17.36 -12.64 17.21
C ILE A 287 -16.54 -13.38 16.11
N PRO A 288 -15.51 -12.75 15.52
CA PRO A 288 -14.65 -13.43 14.56
C PRO A 288 -14.04 -14.66 15.23
N LYS A 289 -14.31 -15.86 14.68
CA LYS A 289 -13.72 -17.10 15.21
C LYS A 289 -12.22 -17.09 14.90
N PRO A 290 -11.35 -17.49 15.83
CA PRO A 290 -9.93 -17.62 15.55
C PRO A 290 -9.71 -18.63 14.41
N PRO A 291 -8.69 -18.41 13.56
CA PRO A 291 -8.41 -19.30 12.45
C PRO A 291 -8.10 -20.72 12.95
N ARG A 292 -8.70 -21.73 12.33
CA ARG A 292 -8.47 -23.13 12.69
C ARG A 292 -7.07 -23.55 12.24
N LYS A 293 -6.45 -24.50 12.95
CA LYS A 293 -5.19 -25.10 12.52
C LYS A 293 -5.35 -25.71 11.12
N VAL A 294 -4.40 -25.42 10.23
CA VAL A 294 -4.36 -25.99 8.88
C VAL A 294 -4.18 -27.51 8.98
N ALA A 295 -4.79 -28.25 8.07
CA ALA A 295 -4.63 -29.70 7.96
C ALA A 295 -3.15 -30.10 7.81
N SER A 296 -2.83 -31.33 8.23
CA SER A 296 -1.52 -31.94 8.00
C SER A 296 -1.31 -32.20 6.51
N ALA A 297 -0.05 -32.13 6.06
CA ALA A 297 0.32 -32.46 4.69
C ALA A 297 -0.05 -33.91 4.35
N VAL A 298 -0.46 -34.13 3.11
CA VAL A 298 -0.62 -35.47 2.55
C VAL A 298 0.77 -36.07 2.36
N ARG A 299 0.91 -37.38 2.61
CA ARG A 299 2.18 -38.10 2.41
C ARG A 299 2.60 -38.07 0.94
N THR A 300 3.87 -37.80 0.70
CA THR A 300 4.46 -37.71 -0.65
C THR A 300 4.23 -38.98 -1.47
N GLU A 301 4.38 -40.16 -0.86
CA GLU A 301 4.19 -41.44 -1.57
C GLU A 301 2.75 -41.63 -2.09
N VAL A 302 1.76 -41.05 -1.40
CA VAL A 302 0.36 -41.09 -1.82
C VAL A 302 0.12 -40.16 -3.01
N ILE A 303 0.74 -38.97 -2.99
CA ILE A 303 0.70 -38.00 -4.10
C ILE A 303 1.35 -38.63 -5.34
N GLU A 304 2.54 -39.21 -5.21
CA GLU A 304 3.23 -39.88 -6.32
C GLU A 304 2.39 -41.01 -6.92
N GLY A 305 1.75 -41.83 -6.09
CA GLY A 305 0.86 -42.88 -6.55
C GLY A 305 -0.36 -42.37 -7.34
N GLU A 306 -0.88 -41.19 -7.03
CA GLU A 306 -1.91 -40.54 -7.84
C GLU A 306 -1.35 -39.91 -9.12
N ILE A 307 -0.15 -39.32 -9.08
CA ILE A 307 0.53 -38.80 -10.27
C ILE A 307 0.72 -39.91 -11.33
N GLU A 308 1.20 -41.09 -10.95
CA GLU A 308 1.36 -42.20 -11.91
C GLU A 308 0.03 -42.60 -12.56
N LYS A 309 -1.05 -42.71 -11.76
CA LYS A 309 -2.40 -43.00 -12.28
C LYS A 309 -2.88 -41.93 -13.24
N LEU A 310 -2.58 -40.66 -12.97
CA LEU A 310 -2.93 -39.55 -13.86
C LEU A 310 -2.11 -39.59 -15.17
N ARG A 311 -0.84 -40.01 -15.12
CA ARG A 311 -0.02 -40.24 -16.33
C ARG A 311 -0.61 -41.38 -17.17
N GLU A 312 -0.96 -42.51 -16.56
CA GLU A 312 -1.58 -43.66 -17.24
C GLU A 312 -2.92 -43.30 -17.90
N LYS A 313 -3.76 -42.52 -17.20
CA LYS A 313 -5.03 -42.00 -17.74
C LYS A 313 -4.83 -40.96 -18.83
N GLY A 314 -3.62 -40.41 -18.96
CA GLY A 314 -3.28 -39.34 -19.90
C GLY A 314 -3.92 -38.00 -19.53
N CYS A 315 -4.04 -37.72 -18.23
CA CYS A 315 -4.47 -36.42 -17.68
C CYS A 315 -3.35 -35.36 -17.73
N ARG A 316 -2.13 -35.75 -18.11
CA ARG A 316 -0.99 -34.86 -18.28
C ARG A 316 -1.18 -34.02 -19.56
N LEU A 317 -1.18 -32.70 -19.42
CA LEU A 317 -1.30 -31.76 -20.52
C LEU A 317 0.04 -31.44 -21.18
N LEU A 318 1.09 -31.26 -20.37
CA LEU A 318 2.43 -30.97 -20.86
C LEU A 318 3.50 -31.34 -19.83
N GLU A 319 4.74 -31.46 -20.30
CA GLU A 319 5.94 -31.71 -19.50
C GLU A 319 7.05 -30.75 -19.95
N SER A 320 7.77 -30.15 -18.99
CA SER A 320 8.89 -29.25 -19.27
C SER A 320 9.95 -29.39 -18.18
N LYS A 321 11.09 -30.00 -18.54
CA LYS A 321 12.16 -30.36 -17.60
C LYS A 321 11.61 -31.22 -16.45
N ASN A 322 11.72 -30.77 -15.21
CA ASN A 322 11.22 -31.44 -14.01
C ASN A 322 9.74 -31.15 -13.72
N TYR A 323 9.08 -30.28 -14.51
CA TYR A 323 7.69 -29.90 -14.26
C TYR A 323 6.71 -30.62 -15.16
N GLU A 324 5.57 -31.01 -14.59
CA GLU A 324 4.45 -31.59 -15.30
C GLU A 324 3.16 -30.83 -14.96
N VAL A 325 2.31 -30.60 -15.97
CA VAL A 325 1.01 -29.96 -15.78
C VAL A 325 -0.08 -30.98 -16.03
N PHE A 326 -1.02 -31.09 -15.09
CA PHE A 326 -2.13 -32.03 -15.16
C PHE A 326 -3.47 -31.28 -15.09
N LEU A 327 -4.49 -31.86 -15.72
CA LEU A 327 -5.89 -31.47 -15.57
C LEU A 327 -6.70 -32.70 -15.21
N ALA A 328 -7.31 -32.71 -14.02
CA ALA A 328 -8.06 -33.86 -13.53
C ALA A 328 -9.23 -33.44 -12.62
N GLN A 329 -10.13 -34.37 -12.29
CA GLN A 329 -11.21 -34.16 -11.32
C GLN A 329 -10.95 -34.93 -10.03
N LYS A 330 -11.69 -34.59 -8.97
CA LYS A 330 -11.61 -35.25 -7.65
C LYS A 330 -11.62 -36.78 -7.70
N LYS A 331 -12.41 -37.39 -8.60
CA LYS A 331 -12.53 -38.86 -8.72
C LYS A 331 -11.19 -39.55 -9.05
N ASP A 332 -10.29 -38.85 -9.72
CA ASP A 332 -9.02 -39.39 -10.21
C ASP A 332 -7.83 -39.03 -9.29
N MET A 333 -8.01 -38.03 -8.42
CA MET A 333 -6.94 -37.45 -7.60
C MET A 333 -7.43 -36.94 -6.22
N PRO A 334 -8.14 -37.75 -5.42
CA PRO A 334 -8.73 -37.30 -4.16
C PRO A 334 -7.71 -36.78 -3.13
N PHE A 335 -6.50 -37.36 -3.07
CA PHE A 335 -5.48 -36.95 -2.10
C PHE A 335 -4.68 -35.73 -2.56
N ILE A 336 -4.35 -35.64 -3.85
CA ILE A 336 -3.82 -34.42 -4.48
C ILE A 336 -4.78 -33.25 -4.27
N LEU A 337 -6.09 -33.45 -4.42
CA LEU A 337 -7.07 -32.39 -4.16
C LEU A 337 -7.08 -31.94 -2.70
N GLN A 338 -6.91 -32.87 -1.75
CA GLN A 338 -6.76 -32.51 -0.33
C GLN A 338 -5.51 -31.66 -0.10
N GLU A 339 -4.39 -32.03 -0.73
CA GLU A 339 -3.15 -31.27 -0.65
C GLU A 339 -3.30 -29.88 -1.29
N ILE A 340 -3.95 -29.78 -2.45
CA ILE A 340 -4.30 -28.50 -3.09
C ILE A 340 -5.11 -27.62 -2.14
N GLY A 341 -6.16 -28.16 -1.52
CA GLY A 341 -6.98 -27.41 -0.56
C GLY A 341 -6.19 -26.94 0.67
N ARG A 342 -5.21 -27.73 1.13
CA ARG A 342 -4.33 -27.37 2.24
C ARG A 342 -3.39 -26.24 1.85
N GLN A 343 -2.74 -26.36 0.68
CA GLN A 343 -1.81 -25.37 0.17
C GLN A 343 -2.50 -24.04 -0.18
N ARG A 344 -3.72 -24.08 -0.72
CA ARG A 344 -4.58 -22.90 -0.91
C ARG A 344 -4.74 -22.13 0.39
N GLU A 345 -5.18 -22.79 1.45
CA GLU A 345 -5.41 -22.14 2.73
C GLU A 345 -4.12 -21.53 3.32
N ILE A 346 -2.98 -22.22 3.20
CA ILE A 346 -1.67 -21.68 3.63
C ILE A 346 -1.34 -20.41 2.84
N THR A 347 -1.41 -20.50 1.52
CA THR A 347 -1.02 -19.41 0.62
C THR A 347 -1.93 -18.19 0.79
N PHE A 348 -3.24 -18.40 0.87
CA PHE A 348 -4.20 -17.30 1.02
C PHE A 348 -4.10 -16.64 2.40
N ARG A 349 -3.90 -17.39 3.48
CA ARG A 349 -3.70 -16.80 4.82
C ARG A 349 -2.45 -15.94 4.91
N ALA A 350 -1.36 -16.33 4.24
CA ALA A 350 -0.10 -15.56 4.25
C ALA A 350 -0.30 -14.12 3.75
N ILE A 351 -1.24 -13.92 2.82
CA ILE A 351 -1.59 -12.61 2.26
C ILE A 351 -2.86 -12.00 2.87
N GLY A 352 -3.36 -12.55 3.99
CA GLY A 352 -4.53 -12.04 4.72
C GLY A 352 -5.88 -12.34 4.06
N GLU A 353 -5.91 -13.30 3.14
CA GLU A 353 -7.11 -13.87 2.53
C GLU A 353 -7.41 -15.25 3.15
N GLY A 354 -8.24 -16.08 2.52
CA GLY A 354 -8.48 -17.45 2.96
C GLY A 354 -9.76 -17.66 3.76
N THR A 355 -10.13 -18.93 3.96
CA THR A 355 -11.42 -19.32 4.55
C THR A 355 -11.38 -19.45 6.07
N ASN A 356 -10.18 -19.42 6.66
CA ASN A 356 -9.89 -19.73 8.06
C ASN A 356 -10.28 -21.16 8.50
N LYS A 357 -10.52 -22.06 7.53
CA LYS A 357 -10.78 -23.49 7.76
C LYS A 357 -9.48 -24.29 7.69
N PRO A 358 -9.44 -25.56 8.15
CA PRO A 358 -8.23 -26.38 8.02
C PRO A 358 -7.82 -26.64 6.56
N ILE A 359 -8.77 -26.57 5.64
CA ILE A 359 -8.61 -26.87 4.22
C ILE A 359 -9.58 -25.98 3.41
N ASP A 360 -9.10 -25.42 2.30
CA ASP A 360 -9.89 -24.62 1.36
C ASP A 360 -10.47 -25.50 0.24
N LEU A 361 -11.53 -26.23 0.59
CA LEU A 361 -12.37 -26.99 -0.34
C LEU A 361 -13.86 -26.71 -0.04
N ASP A 362 -14.66 -26.69 -1.09
CA ASP A 362 -16.10 -26.47 -1.07
C ASP A 362 -16.85 -27.50 -1.96
N ARG A 363 -18.15 -27.28 -2.20
CA ARG A 363 -18.98 -28.18 -3.00
C ARG A 363 -18.57 -28.23 -4.48
N PHE A 364 -18.00 -27.14 -5.01
CA PHE A 364 -17.66 -27.00 -6.42
C PHE A 364 -16.45 -27.89 -6.76
N ASP A 365 -15.51 -28.05 -5.84
CA ASP A 365 -14.34 -28.94 -6.02
C ASP A 365 -14.70 -30.43 -6.24
N SER A 366 -15.98 -30.83 -6.10
CA SER A 366 -16.41 -32.20 -6.39
C SER A 366 -16.61 -32.51 -7.87
N TYR A 367 -16.94 -31.51 -8.69
CA TYR A 367 -17.19 -31.66 -10.13
C TYR A 367 -16.37 -30.71 -11.00
N TYR A 368 -15.65 -29.75 -10.42
CA TYR A 368 -14.68 -28.96 -11.17
C TYR A 368 -13.44 -29.78 -11.49
N HIS A 369 -12.80 -29.43 -12.60
CA HIS A 369 -11.44 -29.87 -12.88
C HIS A 369 -10.45 -29.02 -12.08
N HIS A 370 -9.27 -29.55 -11.85
CA HIS A 370 -8.15 -28.80 -11.29
C HIS A 370 -6.96 -28.95 -12.20
N LEU A 371 -6.48 -27.79 -12.66
CA LEU A 371 -5.23 -27.66 -13.38
C LEU A 371 -4.13 -27.44 -12.36
N PHE A 372 -3.13 -28.30 -12.28
CA PHE A 372 -2.05 -28.14 -11.30
C PHE A 372 -0.68 -28.45 -11.88
N LEU A 373 0.33 -27.83 -11.29
CA LEU A 373 1.73 -27.99 -11.62
C LEU A 373 2.40 -28.86 -10.56
N TYR A 374 3.06 -29.92 -11.02
CA TYR A 374 3.83 -30.85 -10.20
C TYR A 374 5.32 -30.71 -10.52
N ASP A 375 6.14 -30.59 -9.49
CA ASP A 375 7.60 -30.66 -9.59
C ASP A 375 8.04 -32.09 -9.29
N ASN A 376 8.44 -32.82 -10.32
CA ASN A 376 8.85 -34.22 -10.21
C ASN A 376 10.24 -34.39 -9.56
N GLN A 377 11.02 -33.33 -9.41
CA GLN A 377 12.29 -33.38 -8.69
C GLN A 377 12.06 -33.24 -7.19
N GLU A 378 11.30 -32.22 -6.78
CA GLU A 378 10.98 -31.95 -5.37
C GLU A 378 9.78 -32.77 -4.85
N LYS A 379 9.12 -33.52 -5.74
CA LYS A 379 7.95 -34.34 -5.45
C LYS A 379 6.81 -33.56 -4.80
N ALA A 380 6.58 -32.34 -5.30
CA ALA A 380 5.68 -31.37 -4.69
C ALA A 380 4.71 -30.76 -5.70
N ILE A 381 3.48 -30.51 -5.24
CA ILE A 381 2.51 -29.67 -5.96
C ILE A 381 2.92 -28.22 -5.75
N VAL A 382 3.14 -27.48 -6.84
CA VAL A 382 3.70 -26.13 -6.84
C VAL A 382 2.61 -25.05 -6.87
N GLY A 383 1.51 -25.34 -7.55
CA GLY A 383 0.41 -24.40 -7.71
C GLY A 383 -0.72 -25.01 -8.52
N ALA A 384 -1.90 -24.41 -8.42
CA ALA A 384 -3.08 -24.92 -9.12
C ALA A 384 -4.11 -23.84 -9.41
N TYR A 385 -5.03 -24.18 -10.32
CA TYR A 385 -6.25 -23.48 -10.68
C TYR A 385 -7.43 -24.44 -10.56
N ARG A 386 -8.56 -23.96 -10.05
CA ARG A 386 -9.86 -24.63 -10.22
C ARG A 386 -10.45 -24.22 -11.56
N MET A 387 -10.94 -25.17 -12.35
CA MET A 387 -11.40 -25.01 -13.72
C MET A 387 -12.78 -25.64 -13.91
N GLY A 388 -13.82 -24.83 -14.07
CA GLY A 388 -15.19 -25.27 -14.28
C GLY A 388 -15.58 -25.20 -15.74
N MET A 389 -15.90 -26.35 -16.35
CA MET A 389 -16.34 -26.40 -17.75
C MET A 389 -17.79 -25.93 -17.84
N GLY A 390 -18.02 -24.71 -18.32
CA GLY A 390 -19.35 -24.11 -18.32
C GLY A 390 -20.38 -24.89 -19.14
N SER A 391 -19.94 -25.61 -20.17
CA SER A 391 -20.82 -26.45 -20.99
C SER A 391 -21.42 -27.63 -20.21
N GLU A 392 -20.63 -28.22 -19.31
CA GLU A 392 -20.99 -29.33 -18.43
C GLU A 392 -21.78 -28.83 -17.21
N ILE A 393 -21.23 -27.83 -16.49
CA ILE A 393 -21.82 -27.28 -15.27
C ILE A 393 -23.22 -26.74 -15.55
N PHE A 394 -23.38 -25.96 -16.61
CA PHE A 394 -24.68 -25.36 -16.93
C PHE A 394 -25.72 -26.43 -17.30
N LYS A 395 -25.30 -27.53 -17.92
CA LYS A 395 -26.19 -28.64 -18.30
C LYS A 395 -26.68 -29.42 -17.08
N GLU A 396 -25.81 -29.68 -16.11
CA GLU A 396 -26.12 -30.53 -14.95
C GLU A 396 -26.71 -29.76 -13.76
N HIS A 397 -26.26 -28.53 -13.56
CA HIS A 397 -26.56 -27.74 -12.36
C HIS A 397 -27.17 -26.36 -12.66
N GLY A 398 -27.27 -25.96 -13.93
CA GLY A 398 -27.71 -24.62 -14.30
C GLY A 398 -26.73 -23.53 -13.85
N ILE A 399 -27.22 -22.30 -13.70
CA ILE A 399 -26.38 -21.16 -13.27
C ILE A 399 -25.89 -21.29 -11.82
N ASP A 400 -26.65 -21.96 -10.95
CA ASP A 400 -26.29 -22.18 -9.54
C ASP A 400 -25.15 -23.19 -9.35
N GLY A 401 -24.76 -23.87 -10.44
CA GLY A 401 -23.58 -24.73 -10.47
C GLY A 401 -22.25 -23.97 -10.50
N PHE A 402 -22.26 -22.67 -10.81
CA PHE A 402 -21.05 -21.84 -10.90
C PHE A 402 -20.69 -21.23 -9.55
N TYR A 403 -19.43 -21.26 -9.15
CA TYR A 403 -18.98 -20.60 -7.91
C TYR A 403 -19.17 -19.08 -7.98
N LEU A 404 -18.97 -18.49 -9.16
CA LEU A 404 -19.25 -17.07 -9.40
C LEU A 404 -20.68 -16.66 -9.03
N GLN A 405 -21.66 -17.56 -9.17
CA GLN A 405 -23.04 -17.30 -8.78
C GLN A 405 -23.19 -17.13 -7.26
N ASP A 406 -22.26 -17.58 -6.42
CA ASP A 406 -22.26 -17.30 -4.98
C ASP A 406 -21.87 -15.85 -4.66
N LEU A 407 -21.14 -15.16 -5.56
CA LEU A 407 -20.63 -13.80 -5.38
C LEU A 407 -21.40 -12.75 -6.21
N PHE A 408 -21.86 -13.13 -7.40
CA PHE A 408 -22.51 -12.26 -8.37
C PHE A 408 -23.84 -12.86 -8.82
N GLY A 409 -24.86 -12.03 -9.03
CA GLY A 409 -26.05 -12.41 -9.78
C GLY A 409 -25.84 -12.18 -11.27
N PHE A 410 -26.14 -13.19 -12.08
CA PHE A 410 -26.09 -13.12 -13.54
C PHE A 410 -27.51 -13.11 -14.12
N GLU A 411 -27.79 -12.13 -14.99
CA GLU A 411 -29.04 -12.08 -15.74
C GLU A 411 -29.08 -13.17 -16.84
N PRO A 412 -30.27 -13.65 -17.24
CA PRO A 412 -30.42 -14.72 -18.24
C PRO A 412 -29.70 -14.47 -19.57
N GLU A 413 -29.56 -13.21 -19.98
CA GLU A 413 -28.85 -12.79 -21.19
C GLU A 413 -27.39 -13.25 -21.21
N LEU A 414 -26.76 -13.38 -20.04
CA LEU A 414 -25.39 -13.88 -19.91
C LEU A 414 -25.27 -15.40 -19.85
N TYR A 415 -26.36 -16.16 -19.71
CA TYR A 415 -26.28 -17.62 -19.58
C TYR A 415 -25.60 -18.28 -20.77
N GLY A 416 -25.81 -17.73 -21.97
CA GLY A 416 -25.11 -18.19 -23.17
C GLY A 416 -23.59 -18.00 -23.08
N MET A 417 -23.12 -16.89 -22.50
CA MET A 417 -21.70 -16.66 -22.24
C MET A 417 -21.18 -17.61 -21.16
N MET A 418 -21.89 -17.75 -20.04
CA MET A 418 -21.51 -18.64 -18.93
C MET A 418 -21.35 -20.09 -19.39
N ARG A 419 -22.29 -20.60 -20.19
CA ARG A 419 -22.21 -21.94 -20.78
C ARG A 419 -20.99 -22.12 -21.71
N ARG A 420 -20.52 -21.06 -22.36
CA ARG A 420 -19.33 -21.07 -23.22
C ARG A 420 -18.08 -20.59 -22.49
N SER A 421 -18.08 -20.55 -21.15
CA SER A 421 -16.95 -20.09 -20.37
C SER A 421 -16.28 -21.22 -19.61
N ILE A 422 -14.97 -21.18 -19.47
CA ILE A 422 -14.27 -21.93 -18.44
C ILE A 422 -14.15 -21.03 -17.22
N GLU A 423 -14.82 -21.41 -16.13
CA GLU A 423 -14.72 -20.69 -14.87
C GLU A 423 -13.41 -21.02 -14.17
N MET A 424 -12.57 -20.01 -13.93
CA MET A 424 -11.29 -20.13 -13.24
C MET A 424 -11.40 -19.53 -11.84
N GLY A 425 -10.79 -20.19 -10.86
CA GLY A 425 -10.73 -19.68 -9.49
C GLY A 425 -9.69 -20.36 -8.63
N ARG A 426 -9.53 -19.85 -7.40
CA ARG A 426 -8.61 -20.39 -6.38
C ARG A 426 -7.18 -20.63 -6.91
N ALA A 427 -6.70 -19.69 -7.73
CA ALA A 427 -5.36 -19.73 -8.29
C ALA A 427 -4.31 -19.44 -7.22
N TYR A 428 -3.30 -20.30 -7.09
CA TYR A 428 -2.20 -20.08 -6.16
C TYR A 428 -0.91 -20.72 -6.66
N ILE A 429 0.21 -20.22 -6.13
CA ILE A 429 1.55 -20.81 -6.23
C ILE A 429 2.13 -20.76 -4.81
N ILE A 430 2.72 -21.84 -4.34
CA ILE A 430 3.33 -21.89 -2.99
C ILE A 430 4.50 -20.91 -2.88
N GLU A 431 4.71 -20.37 -1.69
CA GLU A 431 5.62 -19.24 -1.42
C GLU A 431 7.03 -19.43 -2.00
N GLU A 432 7.58 -20.64 -1.87
CA GLU A 432 8.92 -21.02 -2.31
C GLU A 432 9.10 -20.94 -3.84
N TYR A 433 8.00 -20.86 -4.59
CA TYR A 433 7.97 -20.84 -6.04
C TYR A 433 7.43 -19.53 -6.63
N GLN A 434 6.87 -18.62 -5.83
CA GLN A 434 6.25 -17.38 -6.33
C GLN A 434 7.22 -16.43 -7.05
N GLN A 435 8.49 -16.39 -6.64
CA GLN A 435 9.52 -15.56 -7.28
C GLN A 435 10.16 -16.23 -8.51
N LYS A 436 9.82 -17.50 -8.79
CA LYS A 436 10.32 -18.22 -9.95
C LYS A 436 9.41 -17.91 -11.15
N PRO A 437 9.96 -17.63 -12.35
CA PRO A 437 9.13 -17.31 -13.52
C PRO A 437 8.40 -18.53 -14.10
N MET A 438 8.97 -19.73 -13.97
CA MET A 438 8.47 -20.95 -14.61
C MET A 438 7.09 -21.42 -14.11
N PRO A 439 6.79 -21.44 -12.79
CA PRO A 439 5.52 -21.95 -12.30
C PRO A 439 4.28 -21.26 -12.89
N LEU A 440 4.25 -19.93 -12.84
CA LEU A 440 3.12 -19.17 -13.40
C LEU A 440 3.05 -19.33 -14.92
N PHE A 441 4.19 -19.36 -15.61
CA PHE A 441 4.26 -19.56 -17.05
C PHE A 441 3.67 -20.92 -17.46
N LEU A 442 4.06 -22.02 -16.79
CA LEU A 442 3.60 -23.37 -17.11
C LEU A 442 2.11 -23.57 -16.77
N LEU A 443 1.63 -23.00 -15.66
CA LEU A 443 0.19 -23.00 -15.35
C LEU A 443 -0.61 -22.29 -16.45
N TRP A 444 -0.15 -21.13 -16.93
CA TRP A 444 -0.79 -20.45 -18.06
C TRP A 444 -0.76 -21.26 -19.35
N LYS A 445 0.35 -21.95 -19.60
CA LYS A 445 0.46 -22.89 -20.72
C LYS A 445 -0.59 -24.01 -20.63
N GLY A 446 -0.79 -24.54 -19.42
CA GLY A 446 -1.85 -25.49 -19.11
C GLY A 446 -3.27 -24.95 -19.36
N ILE A 447 -3.53 -23.69 -19.02
CA ILE A 447 -4.81 -23.03 -19.33
C ILE A 447 -5.02 -22.99 -20.84
N VAL A 448 -4.01 -22.58 -21.63
CA VAL A 448 -4.12 -22.56 -23.10
C VAL A 448 -4.34 -23.97 -23.65
N HIS A 449 -3.59 -24.97 -23.22
CA HIS A 449 -3.84 -26.38 -23.60
C HIS A 449 -5.25 -26.84 -23.28
N THR A 450 -5.81 -26.40 -22.16
CA THR A 450 -7.20 -26.70 -21.78
C THR A 450 -8.18 -26.06 -22.77
N THR A 451 -7.98 -24.79 -23.13
CA THR A 451 -8.84 -24.10 -24.12
C THR A 451 -8.81 -24.74 -25.51
N LEU A 452 -7.65 -25.26 -25.93
CA LEU A 452 -7.51 -25.95 -27.22
C LEU A 452 -8.20 -27.31 -27.26
N ARG A 453 -8.19 -28.02 -26.12
CA ARG A 453 -8.87 -29.31 -25.96
C ARG A 453 -10.38 -29.17 -25.75
N HIS A 454 -10.84 -28.00 -25.28
CA HIS A 454 -12.26 -27.69 -25.07
C HIS A 454 -12.71 -26.47 -25.90
N PRO A 455 -12.67 -26.56 -27.25
CA PRO A 455 -12.88 -25.42 -28.16
C PRO A 455 -14.31 -24.86 -28.16
N GLU A 456 -15.28 -25.57 -27.59
CA GLU A 456 -16.65 -25.10 -27.37
C GLU A 456 -16.72 -23.91 -26.40
N HIS A 457 -15.73 -23.79 -25.51
CA HIS A 457 -15.59 -22.64 -24.64
C HIS A 457 -14.89 -21.50 -25.38
N LYS A 458 -15.46 -20.30 -25.30
CA LYS A 458 -15.00 -19.09 -25.97
C LYS A 458 -14.45 -18.04 -25.00
N TYR A 459 -14.65 -18.25 -23.70
CA TYR A 459 -14.25 -17.31 -22.66
C TYR A 459 -13.54 -18.03 -21.51
N LEU A 460 -12.61 -17.33 -20.87
CA LEU A 460 -12.16 -17.64 -19.51
C LEU A 460 -12.81 -16.60 -18.59
N ILE A 461 -13.44 -17.02 -17.49
CA ILE A 461 -14.11 -16.11 -16.56
C ILE A 461 -13.76 -16.45 -15.13
N GLY A 462 -13.58 -15.47 -14.24
CA GLY A 462 -13.22 -15.76 -12.86
C GLY A 462 -13.12 -14.52 -11.99
N GLY A 463 -13.13 -14.75 -10.67
CA GLY A 463 -12.85 -13.72 -9.68
C GLY A 463 -11.35 -13.61 -9.42
N VAL A 464 -10.84 -12.38 -9.34
CA VAL A 464 -9.51 -12.09 -8.81
C VAL A 464 -9.62 -11.26 -7.55
N SER A 465 -8.98 -11.71 -6.49
CA SER A 465 -9.13 -11.12 -5.16
C SER A 465 -8.11 -10.00 -4.92
N ILE A 466 -8.57 -8.93 -4.28
CA ILE A 466 -7.75 -7.90 -3.65
C ILE A 466 -7.87 -8.13 -2.13
N SER A 467 -6.74 -8.44 -1.50
CA SER A 467 -6.65 -8.73 -0.07
C SER A 467 -7.27 -7.64 0.81
N ASN A 468 -7.82 -8.06 1.95
CA ASN A 468 -8.30 -7.13 2.96
C ASN A 468 -7.17 -6.45 3.76
N GLN A 469 -5.91 -6.82 3.52
CA GLN A 469 -4.74 -6.11 4.07
C GLN A 469 -4.56 -4.71 3.49
N PHE A 470 -5.01 -4.49 2.25
CA PHE A 470 -5.00 -3.17 1.62
C PHE A 470 -5.93 -2.19 2.35
N SER A 471 -5.50 -0.94 2.48
CA SER A 471 -6.41 0.13 2.91
C SER A 471 -7.61 0.26 1.96
N ASN A 472 -8.74 0.75 2.48
CA ASN A 472 -9.92 1.04 1.64
C ASN A 472 -9.64 2.09 0.57
N PHE A 473 -8.71 3.01 0.84
CA PHE A 473 -8.24 3.96 -0.14
C PHE A 473 -7.60 3.22 -1.32
N SER A 474 -6.60 2.37 -1.07
CA SER A 474 -5.93 1.61 -2.13
C SER A 474 -6.86 0.65 -2.86
N LYS A 475 -7.76 -0.04 -2.16
CA LYS A 475 -8.82 -0.85 -2.82
C LYS A 475 -9.68 0.01 -3.75
N SER A 476 -10.12 1.19 -3.28
CA SER A 476 -10.89 2.13 -4.09
C SER A 476 -10.10 2.58 -5.32
N LEU A 477 -8.81 2.88 -5.15
CA LEU A 477 -7.93 3.25 -6.27
C LEU A 477 -7.80 2.13 -7.28
N MET A 478 -7.58 0.89 -6.84
CA MET A 478 -7.46 -0.27 -7.73
C MET A 478 -8.75 -0.48 -8.53
N ILE A 479 -9.89 -0.38 -7.87
CA ILE A 479 -11.21 -0.52 -8.49
C ILE A 479 -11.44 0.58 -9.53
N GLU A 480 -11.22 1.84 -9.19
CA GLU A 480 -11.39 2.95 -10.13
C GLU A 480 -10.41 2.85 -11.30
N PHE A 481 -9.14 2.53 -11.05
CA PHE A 481 -8.16 2.31 -12.10
C PHE A 481 -8.60 1.21 -13.07
N MET A 482 -9.09 0.08 -12.53
CA MET A 482 -9.60 -1.01 -13.35
C MET A 482 -10.87 -0.63 -14.13
N LYS A 483 -11.79 0.13 -13.51
CA LYS A 483 -13.01 0.61 -14.16
C LYS A 483 -12.70 1.57 -15.31
N SER A 484 -11.77 2.51 -15.12
CA SER A 484 -11.44 3.50 -16.15
C SER A 484 -10.72 2.89 -17.36
N ASN A 485 -9.96 1.81 -17.18
CA ASN A 485 -9.06 1.29 -18.22
C ASN A 485 -9.50 -0.05 -18.83
N TYR A 486 -10.22 -0.90 -18.09
CA TYR A 486 -10.48 -2.28 -18.48
C TYR A 486 -11.95 -2.70 -18.38
N TRP A 487 -12.86 -1.77 -18.08
CA TRP A 487 -14.28 -2.06 -17.92
C TRP A 487 -14.97 -2.41 -19.24
N ASP A 488 -15.80 -3.45 -19.22
CA ASP A 488 -16.74 -3.73 -20.31
C ASP A 488 -18.19 -3.45 -19.86
N PRO A 489 -18.78 -2.31 -20.27
CA PRO A 489 -20.13 -1.95 -19.85
C PRO A 489 -21.20 -2.88 -20.43
N TYR A 490 -20.95 -3.54 -21.57
CA TYR A 490 -21.93 -4.37 -22.24
C TYR A 490 -22.18 -5.69 -21.49
N VAL A 491 -21.15 -6.24 -20.87
CA VAL A 491 -21.27 -7.42 -20.00
C VAL A 491 -21.67 -6.99 -18.58
N ALA A 492 -21.06 -5.92 -18.07
CA ALA A 492 -21.30 -5.46 -16.71
C ALA A 492 -22.78 -5.12 -16.41
N GLN A 493 -23.54 -4.63 -17.39
CA GLN A 493 -24.95 -4.30 -17.19
C GLN A 493 -25.81 -5.51 -16.75
N TYR A 494 -25.38 -6.73 -17.06
CA TYR A 494 -26.06 -8.00 -16.76
C TYR A 494 -25.47 -8.73 -15.54
N VAL A 495 -24.57 -8.09 -14.80
CA VAL A 495 -23.97 -8.63 -13.58
C VAL A 495 -24.29 -7.70 -12.41
N ARG A 496 -24.70 -8.28 -11.28
CA ARG A 496 -24.95 -7.55 -10.03
C ARG A 496 -24.13 -8.17 -8.89
N PRO A 497 -23.25 -7.42 -8.21
CA PRO A 497 -22.56 -7.95 -7.04
C PRO A 497 -23.56 -8.20 -5.91
N LYS A 498 -23.44 -9.33 -5.20
CA LYS A 498 -24.32 -9.61 -4.05
C LYS A 498 -23.98 -8.75 -2.84
N LYS A 499 -22.71 -8.35 -2.72
CA LYS A 499 -22.17 -7.47 -1.69
C LYS A 499 -21.21 -6.47 -2.33
N GLU A 500 -21.74 -5.32 -2.73
CA GLU A 500 -20.95 -4.30 -3.40
C GLU A 500 -19.90 -3.67 -2.48
N PHE A 501 -18.68 -3.50 -2.99
CA PHE A 501 -17.67 -2.66 -2.34
C PHE A 501 -17.97 -1.18 -2.62
N LYS A 502 -18.14 -0.38 -1.56
CA LYS A 502 -18.40 1.05 -1.68
C LYS A 502 -17.08 1.82 -1.84
N VAL A 503 -16.79 2.22 -3.07
CA VAL A 503 -15.65 3.09 -3.40
C VAL A 503 -15.80 4.42 -2.66
N LYS A 504 -14.75 4.84 -1.97
CA LYS A 504 -14.69 6.12 -1.24
C LYS A 504 -13.43 6.87 -1.66
N LEU A 505 -13.56 7.68 -2.71
CA LEU A 505 -12.52 8.59 -3.18
C LEU A 505 -13.17 9.94 -3.43
N ASN A 506 -12.47 11.02 -3.08
CA ASN A 506 -12.87 12.36 -3.52
C ASN A 506 -12.43 12.57 -4.97
N ASP A 507 -13.06 13.51 -5.68
CA ASP A 507 -12.78 13.75 -7.09
C ASP A 507 -11.35 14.22 -7.33
N ALA A 508 -10.78 14.98 -6.40
CA ALA A 508 -9.42 15.50 -6.49
C ALA A 508 -8.36 14.38 -6.46
N ASP A 509 -8.50 13.41 -5.54
CA ASP A 509 -7.61 12.25 -5.43
C ASP A 509 -7.73 11.38 -6.68
N LYS A 510 -8.95 11.23 -7.19
CA LYS A 510 -9.22 10.48 -8.42
C LYS A 510 -8.48 11.10 -9.60
N GLU A 511 -8.70 12.39 -9.87
CA GLU A 511 -8.08 13.14 -10.97
C GLU A 511 -6.54 13.08 -10.90
N PHE A 512 -5.98 13.42 -9.74
CA PHE A 512 -4.52 13.39 -9.54
C PHE A 512 -3.89 12.04 -9.86
N ILE A 513 -4.53 10.95 -9.43
CA ILE A 513 -3.96 9.61 -9.63
C ILE A 513 -4.07 9.19 -11.09
N PHE A 514 -5.15 9.54 -11.80
CA PHE A 514 -5.27 9.28 -13.22
C PHE A 514 -4.25 10.07 -14.04
N ASP A 515 -4.01 11.33 -13.69
CA ASP A 515 -3.00 12.18 -14.35
C ASP A 515 -1.58 11.68 -14.11
N GLU A 516 -1.24 11.30 -12.88
CA GLU A 516 0.09 10.80 -12.52
C GLU A 516 0.39 9.45 -13.20
N THR A 517 -0.61 8.56 -13.24
CA THR A 517 -0.42 7.21 -13.75
C THR A 517 -0.55 7.12 -15.27
N LYS A 518 -1.26 8.06 -15.92
CA LYS A 518 -1.43 8.13 -17.39
C LYS A 518 -1.85 6.77 -17.98
N ALA A 519 -2.76 6.06 -17.32
CA ALA A 519 -3.21 4.69 -17.66
C ALA A 519 -2.11 3.60 -17.68
N ASP A 520 -0.92 3.86 -17.12
CA ASP A 520 0.17 2.89 -17.04
C ASP A 520 0.06 2.05 -15.75
N LEU A 521 -0.20 0.76 -15.94
CA LEU A 521 -0.31 -0.23 -14.86
C LEU A 521 0.95 -0.30 -13.98
N ASN A 522 2.14 -0.11 -14.54
CA ASN A 522 3.39 -0.16 -13.77
C ASN A 522 3.58 1.11 -12.94
N LYS A 523 3.15 2.27 -13.44
CA LYS A 523 3.14 3.50 -12.64
C LYS A 523 2.13 3.40 -11.51
N PHE A 524 0.95 2.87 -11.80
CA PHE A 524 -0.09 2.63 -10.80
C PHE A 524 0.38 1.65 -9.71
N ASP A 525 1.06 0.56 -10.08
CA ASP A 525 1.65 -0.38 -9.11
C ASP A 525 2.65 0.28 -8.16
N ARG A 526 3.51 1.17 -8.66
CA ARG A 526 4.46 1.93 -7.83
C ARG A 526 3.74 2.89 -6.88
N LEU A 527 2.62 3.47 -7.30
CA LEU A 527 1.82 4.34 -6.45
C LEU A 527 1.18 3.56 -5.30
N ILE A 528 0.68 2.34 -5.56
CA ILE A 528 0.17 1.45 -4.50
C ILE A 528 1.29 1.09 -3.51
N ASP A 529 2.47 0.70 -4.02
CA ASP A 529 3.67 0.39 -3.20
C ASP A 529 4.12 1.59 -2.34
N GLU A 530 3.91 2.82 -2.83
CA GLU A 530 4.24 4.03 -2.10
C GLU A 530 3.25 4.29 -0.95
N VAL A 531 1.95 4.13 -1.20
CA VAL A 531 0.88 4.47 -0.26
C VAL A 531 0.71 3.43 0.83
N GLU A 532 0.72 2.14 0.49
CA GLU A 532 0.52 1.07 1.45
C GLU A 532 1.76 0.85 2.33
N PRO A 533 1.59 0.48 3.60
CA PRO A 533 2.68 0.00 4.43
C PRO A 533 2.97 -1.48 4.07
N GLY A 534 4.21 -1.93 4.24
CA GLY A 534 4.63 -3.25 3.76
C GLY A 534 4.95 -3.24 2.27
N SER A 535 5.47 -4.36 1.78
CA SER A 535 5.68 -4.62 0.35
C SER A 535 4.38 -4.97 -0.39
N LEU A 536 3.25 -4.34 -0.01
CA LEU A 536 1.95 -4.57 -0.63
C LEU A 536 1.89 -3.89 -2.00
N ARG A 537 1.75 -4.71 -3.03
CA ARG A 537 1.69 -4.29 -4.44
C ARG A 537 0.45 -4.80 -5.12
N LEU A 538 0.14 -4.26 -6.30
CA LEU A 538 -0.99 -4.76 -7.08
C LEU A 538 -0.80 -6.27 -7.34
N PRO A 539 -1.80 -7.12 -7.02
CA PRO A 539 -1.69 -8.56 -7.15
C PRO A 539 -1.15 -9.00 -8.51
N VAL A 540 -0.17 -9.91 -8.51
CA VAL A 540 0.51 -10.39 -9.73
C VAL A 540 -0.48 -10.98 -10.72
N LEU A 541 -1.51 -11.68 -10.24
CA LEU A 541 -2.56 -12.26 -11.08
C LEU A 541 -3.37 -11.20 -11.81
N ILE A 542 -3.74 -10.09 -11.16
CA ILE A 542 -4.43 -8.96 -11.81
C ILE A 542 -3.59 -8.45 -12.99
N LYS A 543 -2.30 -8.18 -12.77
CA LYS A 543 -1.38 -7.73 -13.83
C LYS A 543 -1.27 -8.74 -14.95
N LYS A 544 -1.20 -10.03 -14.61
CA LYS A 544 -1.10 -11.11 -15.59
C LYS A 544 -2.36 -11.17 -16.44
N TYR A 545 -3.57 -11.17 -15.86
CA TYR A 545 -4.83 -11.19 -16.62
C TYR A 545 -5.00 -9.97 -17.51
N ILE A 546 -4.71 -8.76 -17.02
CA ILE A 546 -4.76 -7.54 -17.84
C ILE A 546 -3.84 -7.65 -19.06
N LYS A 547 -2.61 -8.17 -18.89
CA LYS A 547 -1.69 -8.42 -20.01
C LYS A 547 -2.18 -9.50 -20.99
N GLN A 548 -3.21 -10.26 -20.64
CA GLN A 548 -3.90 -11.22 -21.51
C GLN A 548 -5.22 -10.66 -22.07
N ASN A 549 -5.37 -9.33 -22.11
CA ASN A 549 -6.56 -8.62 -22.60
C ASN A 549 -7.83 -8.89 -21.79
N ALA A 550 -7.69 -9.18 -20.48
CA ALA A 550 -8.85 -9.34 -19.61
C ALA A 550 -9.68 -8.05 -19.49
N LYS A 551 -10.99 -8.22 -19.42
CA LYS A 551 -11.99 -7.19 -19.15
C LYS A 551 -12.54 -7.36 -17.74
N VAL A 552 -12.91 -6.24 -17.13
CA VAL A 552 -13.46 -6.16 -15.77
C VAL A 552 -14.94 -5.84 -15.85
N VAL A 553 -15.77 -6.49 -15.04
CA VAL A 553 -17.24 -6.35 -15.14
C VAL A 553 -17.97 -6.13 -13.82
N ALA A 554 -17.40 -6.49 -12.68
CA ALA A 554 -18.03 -6.28 -11.37
C ALA A 554 -17.02 -6.39 -10.23
N PHE A 555 -17.40 -5.87 -9.05
CA PHE A 555 -16.63 -5.99 -7.82
C PHE A 555 -17.54 -6.40 -6.67
N ASN A 556 -17.13 -7.40 -5.89
CA ASN A 556 -17.90 -7.94 -4.77
C ASN A 556 -16.99 -8.14 -3.55
N VAL A 557 -17.49 -7.90 -2.35
CA VAL A 557 -16.81 -8.26 -1.10
C VAL A 557 -17.20 -9.68 -0.71
N ASP A 558 -16.22 -10.55 -0.44
CA ASP A 558 -16.44 -11.91 0.06
C ASP A 558 -16.13 -12.05 1.57
N PRO A 559 -17.14 -12.04 2.45
CA PRO A 559 -16.91 -12.22 3.88
C PRO A 559 -16.48 -13.62 4.30
N LEU A 560 -16.67 -14.63 3.45
CA LEU A 560 -16.20 -15.99 3.70
C LEU A 560 -14.72 -16.17 3.34
N PHE A 561 -14.12 -15.16 2.68
CA PHE A 561 -12.72 -15.13 2.27
C PHE A 561 -12.01 -13.90 2.86
N ASN A 562 -12.17 -13.68 4.17
CA ASN A 562 -11.56 -12.59 4.94
C ASN A 562 -11.92 -11.16 4.47
N ASN A 563 -13.11 -10.98 3.86
CA ASN A 563 -13.56 -9.70 3.30
C ASN A 563 -12.64 -9.18 2.19
N SER A 564 -12.04 -10.07 1.40
CA SER A 564 -11.38 -9.71 0.15
C SER A 564 -12.38 -9.05 -0.80
N VAL A 565 -11.88 -8.20 -1.70
CA VAL A 565 -12.68 -7.68 -2.81
C VAL A 565 -12.38 -8.50 -4.05
N ASP A 566 -13.35 -9.22 -4.55
CA ASP A 566 -13.27 -9.98 -5.80
C ASP A 566 -13.69 -9.11 -6.98
N GLY A 567 -12.74 -8.86 -7.88
CA GLY A 567 -13.01 -8.31 -9.21
C GLY A 567 -13.38 -9.44 -10.17
N LEU A 568 -14.59 -9.41 -10.71
CA LEU A 568 -14.99 -10.33 -11.77
C LEU A 568 -14.34 -9.88 -13.07
N MET A 569 -13.57 -10.78 -13.68
CA MET A 569 -12.90 -10.58 -14.95
C MET A 569 -13.25 -11.69 -15.93
N TYR A 570 -13.17 -11.38 -17.22
CA TYR A 570 -13.18 -12.39 -18.28
C TYR A 570 -12.21 -12.06 -19.40
N ILE A 571 -11.81 -13.09 -20.14
CA ILE A 571 -10.96 -13.01 -21.34
C ILE A 571 -11.69 -13.73 -22.46
N LYS A 572 -11.80 -13.11 -23.65
CA LYS A 572 -12.19 -13.85 -24.85
C LYS A 572 -10.99 -14.66 -25.30
N ILE A 573 -11.14 -15.96 -25.48
CA ILE A 573 -10.02 -16.84 -25.85
C ILE A 573 -9.39 -16.41 -27.18
N ALA A 574 -10.20 -15.90 -28.11
CA ALA A 574 -9.73 -15.35 -29.38
C ALA A 574 -8.87 -14.07 -29.24
N ASP A 575 -8.99 -13.35 -28.11
CA ASP A 575 -8.25 -12.11 -27.85
C ASP A 575 -6.95 -12.40 -27.06
N LEU A 576 -6.63 -13.66 -26.78
CA LEU A 576 -5.37 -14.01 -26.12
C LEU A 576 -4.18 -13.57 -27.00
N PRO A 577 -3.15 -12.91 -26.42
CA PRO A 577 -1.97 -12.50 -27.17
C PRO A 577 -1.28 -13.67 -27.87
N GLU A 578 -0.82 -13.45 -29.11
CA GLU A 578 -0.09 -14.46 -29.90
C GLU A 578 1.12 -15.01 -29.15
N SER A 579 1.83 -14.15 -28.41
CA SER A 579 2.97 -14.55 -27.56
C SER A 579 2.63 -15.56 -26.47
N THR A 580 1.36 -15.67 -26.08
CA THR A 580 0.88 -16.64 -25.10
C THR A 580 0.34 -17.91 -25.77
N VAL A 581 -0.27 -17.79 -26.95
CA VAL A 581 -0.93 -18.90 -27.65
C VAL A 581 0.04 -19.68 -28.54
N LYS A 582 0.86 -19.00 -29.33
CA LYS A 582 1.69 -19.59 -30.39
C LYS A 582 2.64 -20.69 -29.90
N PRO A 583 3.39 -20.53 -28.79
CA PRO A 583 4.26 -21.60 -28.30
C PRO A 583 3.50 -22.88 -27.95
N VAL A 584 2.25 -22.73 -27.50
CA VAL A 584 1.39 -23.85 -27.13
C VAL A 584 0.79 -24.51 -28.36
N MET A 585 0.42 -23.73 -29.37
CA MET A 585 -0.08 -24.24 -30.63
C MET A 585 0.96 -25.09 -31.35
N GLU A 586 2.21 -24.62 -31.42
CA GLU A 586 3.32 -25.36 -32.05
C GLU A 586 3.57 -26.72 -31.36
N GLU A 587 3.56 -26.74 -30.03
CA GLU A 587 3.73 -27.99 -29.27
C GLU A 587 2.52 -28.92 -29.37
N PHE A 588 1.30 -28.37 -29.31
CA PHE A 588 0.08 -29.16 -29.43
C PHE A 588 -0.04 -29.77 -30.84
N GLN A 589 0.37 -29.04 -31.87
CA GLN A 589 0.43 -29.55 -33.22
C GLN A 589 1.47 -30.69 -33.35
N ALA A 590 2.66 -30.52 -32.79
CA ALA A 590 3.67 -31.58 -32.75
C ALA A 590 3.18 -32.83 -31.98
N GLU A 591 2.42 -32.65 -30.89
CA GLU A 591 1.78 -33.75 -30.14
C GLU A 591 0.76 -34.50 -31.02
N LEU A 592 -0.10 -33.77 -31.75
CA LEU A 592 -1.09 -34.35 -32.66
C LEU A 592 -0.41 -35.12 -33.81
N GLU A 593 0.62 -34.54 -34.42
CA GLU A 593 1.41 -35.17 -35.48
C GLU A 593 2.07 -36.47 -34.99
N ARG A 594 2.66 -36.45 -33.79
CA ARG A 594 3.27 -37.63 -33.18
C ARG A 594 2.24 -38.73 -32.91
N ARG A 595 1.08 -38.40 -32.34
CA ARG A 595 0.01 -39.39 -32.10
C ARG A 595 -0.54 -39.97 -33.39
N HIS A 596 -0.64 -39.15 -34.44
CA HIS A 596 -1.04 -39.61 -35.77
C HIS A 596 -0.02 -40.60 -36.35
N MET A 597 1.28 -40.31 -36.22
CA MET A 597 2.35 -41.24 -36.61
C MET A 597 2.38 -42.53 -35.78
N GLU A 598 2.02 -42.47 -34.50
CA GLU A 598 1.96 -43.62 -33.58
C GLU A 598 0.64 -44.42 -33.66
N GLY A 599 -0.32 -44.02 -34.51
CA GLY A 599 -1.61 -44.71 -34.68
C GLY A 599 -2.55 -44.59 -33.48
N ILE A 600 -2.33 -43.62 -32.59
CA ILE A 600 -3.11 -43.40 -31.38
C ILE A 600 -4.26 -42.42 -31.71
N PRO A 601 -5.55 -42.82 -31.53
CA PRO A 601 -6.67 -41.94 -31.88
C PRO A 601 -6.70 -40.66 -31.03
N PRO A 602 -7.25 -39.55 -31.56
CA PRO A 602 -7.42 -38.33 -30.78
C PRO A 602 -8.34 -38.60 -29.59
N LYS A 603 -7.92 -38.22 -28.38
CA LYS A 603 -8.77 -38.29 -27.18
C LYS A 603 -9.78 -37.15 -27.26
N SER A 604 -11.06 -37.51 -27.15
CA SER A 604 -12.22 -36.61 -27.12
C SER A 604 -12.19 -35.67 -25.93
#